data_AF-A0A929GT53-F1
#
_entry.id   AF-A0A929GT53-F1
#
_cell.length_a   1.000
_cell.length_b   1.000
_cell.length_c   1.000
_cell.angle_alpha   90.00
_cell.angle_beta   90.00
_cell.angle_gamma   90.00
#
_symmetry.space_group_name_H-M   'P 1'
#
loop_
_entity.id
_entity.type
_entity.pdbx_description
1 polymer ?
#
loop_
_entity_poly.entity_id
_entity_poly.type
_entity_poly.pdbx_seq_one_letter_code
_entity_poly.pdbx_strand_id
1 'polypeptide(L)' 'NISLYPQPWSVAGSDEVFVGRIRQDASHSCGLAIWVVADNLRKGAALNAVQIAETMVERGWI' A
#
# COMPACT_ATOMS: atom_id res chain seq x y z
N ASN A 1 -22.03 5.15 7.33
CA ASN A 1 -21.99 3.95 6.47
C ASN A 1 -20.52 3.52 6.38
N ILE A 2 -20.11 2.55 7.19
CA ILE A 2 -18.70 2.12 7.24
C ILE A 2 -18.50 1.13 6.08
N SER A 3 -17.72 1.53 5.07
CA SER A 3 -17.34 0.62 3.99
C SER A 3 -16.33 -0.40 4.51
N LEU A 4 -16.59 -1.69 4.34
CA LEU A 4 -15.78 -2.82 4.82
C LEU A 4 -14.45 -3.03 4.06
N TYR A 5 -14.14 -2.20 3.06
CA TYR A 5 -12.93 -2.33 2.24
C TYR A 5 -12.36 -0.94 1.88
N PRO A 6 -11.04 -0.82 1.71
CA PRO A 6 -10.39 0.48 1.61
C PRO A 6 -10.78 1.22 0.32
N GLN A 7 -10.99 2.53 0.45
CA GLN A 7 -11.40 3.40 -0.64
C GLN A 7 -10.36 4.51 -0.87
N PRO A 8 -10.12 4.96 -2.10
CA PRO A 8 -9.13 5.99 -2.37
C PRO A 8 -9.33 7.27 -1.54
N TRP A 9 -10.57 7.76 -1.45
CA TRP A 9 -10.86 9.00 -0.71
C TRP A 9 -10.69 8.86 0.81
N SER A 10 -10.83 7.65 1.37
CA SER A 10 -10.68 7.43 2.81
C SER A 10 -9.22 7.23 3.24
N VAL A 11 -8.33 6.99 2.28
CA VAL A 11 -6.90 6.68 2.52
C VAL A 11 -6.00 7.89 2.25
N ALA A 12 -6.48 8.90 1.52
CA ALA A 12 -5.73 10.12 1.24
C ALA A 12 -5.18 10.76 2.53
N GLY A 13 -3.91 11.13 2.50
CA GLY A 13 -3.17 11.68 3.64
C GLY A 13 -2.65 10.64 4.63
N SER A 14 -2.94 9.34 4.47
CA SER A 14 -2.36 8.28 5.30
C SER A 14 -0.99 7.84 4.78
N ASP A 15 -0.14 7.41 5.71
CA ASP A 15 1.17 6.81 5.42
C ASP A 15 1.09 5.29 5.18
N GLU A 16 -0.07 4.68 5.45
CA GLU A 16 -0.31 3.24 5.39
C GLU A 16 -0.73 2.75 4.00
N VAL A 17 -0.52 1.45 3.75
CA VAL A 17 -1.07 0.73 2.60
C VAL A 17 -2.21 -0.16 3.08
N PHE A 18 -3.40 0.05 2.52
CA PHE A 18 -4.58 -0.69 2.92
C PHE A 18 -4.90 -1.79 1.90
N VAL A 19 -5.16 -2.99 2.41
CA VAL A 19 -5.48 -4.18 1.59
C VAL A 19 -6.86 -4.72 2.00
N GLY A 20 -7.68 -5.07 1.02
CA GLY A 20 -8.99 -5.67 1.23
C GLY A 20 -9.42 -6.55 0.06
N ARG A 21 -10.67 -7.03 0.11
CA ARG A 21 -11.29 -7.88 -0.94
C ARG A 21 -10.45 -9.13 -1.31
N ILE A 22 -9.69 -9.65 -0.34
CA ILE A 22 -8.81 -10.81 -0.48
C ILE A 22 -9.66 -12.05 -0.76
N ARG A 23 -9.41 -12.72 -1.89
CA ARG A 23 -10.14 -13.92 -2.31
C ARG A 23 -9.33 -14.73 -3.31
N GLN A 24 -9.62 -16.02 -3.45
CA GLN A 24 -9.09 -16.83 -4.54
C GLN A 24 -9.53 -16.25 -5.88
N ASP A 25 -8.60 -16.21 -6.83
CA ASP A 25 -8.88 -15.73 -8.17
C ASP A 25 -9.78 -16.71 -8.92
N ALA A 26 -10.67 -16.17 -9.76
CA ALA A 26 -11.63 -16.98 -10.51
C ALA A 26 -11.03 -17.61 -11.78
N SER A 27 -9.92 -17.10 -12.28
CA SER A 27 -9.31 -17.55 -13.54
C SER A 27 -8.26 -18.64 -13.34
N HIS A 28 -7.68 -18.76 -12.14
CA HIS A 28 -6.62 -19.70 -11.86
C HIS A 28 -6.71 -20.31 -10.46
N SER A 29 -6.54 -21.62 -10.34
CA SER A 29 -6.67 -22.37 -9.08
C SER A 29 -5.68 -21.90 -8.01
N CYS A 30 -4.49 -21.47 -8.40
CA CYS A 30 -3.48 -20.89 -7.49
C CYS A 30 -3.46 -19.36 -7.50
N GLY A 31 -4.43 -18.69 -8.11
CA GLY A 31 -4.48 -17.22 -8.17
C GLY A 31 -5.10 -16.59 -6.92
N LEU A 32 -4.66 -15.36 -6.61
CA LEU A 32 -5.18 -14.54 -5.51
C LEU A 32 -5.56 -13.15 -6.03
N ALA A 33 -6.79 -12.72 -5.78
CA ALA A 33 -7.26 -11.39 -6.09
C ALA A 33 -7.34 -10.54 -4.82
N ILE A 34 -6.73 -9.35 -4.86
CA ILE A 34 -6.71 -8.38 -3.75
C ILE A 34 -7.04 -6.97 -4.26
N TRP A 35 -7.48 -6.11 -3.35
CA TRP A 35 -7.72 -4.69 -3.59
C TRP A 35 -6.80 -3.88 -2.69
N VAL A 36 -5.92 -3.08 -3.29
CA VAL A 36 -4.87 -2.34 -2.58
C VAL A 36 -5.07 -0.84 -2.84
N VAL A 37 -5.03 -0.05 -1.77
CA VAL A 37 -5.19 1.40 -1.83
C VAL A 37 -4.17 2.06 -0.91
N ALA A 38 -3.49 3.08 -1.42
CA ALA A 38 -2.56 3.93 -0.68
C ALA A 38 -2.60 5.35 -1.24
N ASP A 39 -2.13 6.34 -0.47
CA ASP A 39 -1.88 7.67 -0.99
C ASP A 39 -0.67 7.65 -1.94
N ASN A 40 -0.90 8.05 -3.19
CA ASN A 40 0.11 7.97 -4.25
C ASN A 40 1.20 9.06 -4.16
N LEU A 41 0.90 10.24 -3.61
CA LEU A 41 1.90 11.29 -3.43
C LEU A 41 2.71 11.07 -2.16
N ARG A 42 2.06 10.50 -1.14
CA ARG A 42 2.66 10.29 0.18
C ARG A 42 3.38 8.95 0.26
N LYS A 43 2.68 7.84 0.49
CA LYS A 43 3.29 6.50 0.53
C LYS A 43 3.86 6.07 -0.83
N GLY A 44 3.21 6.47 -1.93
CA GLY A 44 3.64 6.13 -3.29
C GLY A 44 4.86 6.91 -3.80
N ALA A 45 5.27 8.00 -3.15
CA ALA A 45 6.42 8.80 -3.57
C ALA A 45 7.23 9.35 -2.39
N ALA A 46 6.71 10.37 -1.70
CA ALA A 46 7.50 11.13 -0.72
C ALA A 46 8.00 10.27 0.45
N LEU A 47 7.10 9.55 1.12
CA LEU A 47 7.45 8.71 2.26
C LEU A 47 8.31 7.51 1.83
N ASN A 48 8.06 6.94 0.64
CA ASN A 48 8.90 5.87 0.12
C ASN A 48 10.35 6.33 -0.10
N ALA A 49 10.55 7.53 -0.66
CA ALA A 49 11.88 8.09 -0.85
C ALA A 49 12.62 8.32 0.47
N VAL A 50 11.91 8.85 1.49
CA VAL A 50 12.48 9.05 2.84
C VAL A 50 12.85 7.71 3.48
N GLN A 51 11.96 6.71 3.43
CA GLN A 51 12.21 5.38 3.99
C GLN A 51 13.41 4.67 3.33
N ILE A 52 13.58 4.85 2.02
CA ILE A 52 14.78 4.36 1.32
C ILE A 52 16.02 5.06 1.86
N ALA A 53 16.02 6.39 1.97
CA ALA A 53 17.16 7.14 2.50
C ALA A 53 17.50 6.75 3.95
N GLU A 54 16.50 6.59 4.82
CA GLU A 54 16.67 6.08 6.19
C GLU A 54 17.33 4.69 6.18
N THR A 55 16.85 3.78 5.32
CA THR A 55 17.45 2.44 5.16
C THR A 55 18.89 2.50 4.68
N MET A 56 19.24 3.46 3.80
CA MET A 56 20.60 3.63 3.31
C MET A 56 21.55 4.07 4.43
N VAL A 57 21.12 4.99 5.29
CA VAL A 57 21.88 5.44 6.47
C VAL A 57 22.06 4.29 7.46
N GLU A 58 20.98 3.54 7.77
CA GLU A 58 21.04 2.38 8.68
C GLU A 58 22.02 1.29 8.20
N ARG A 59 22.13 1.10 6.88
CA ARG A 59 23.05 0.13 6.27
C ARG A 59 24.45 0.68 6.02
N GLY A 60 24.71 1.96 6.30
CA GLY A 60 25.98 2.62 6.05
C GLY A 60 26.35 2.73 4.57
N TRP A 61 25.35 2.86 3.69
CA TRP A 61 25.59 3.07 2.26
C TRP A 61 25.85 4.53 1.92
N ILE A 62 25.45 5.44 2.80
CA ILE A 62 25.75 6.87 2.83
C ILE A 62 26.07 7.31 4.25
#